data_AF-A0A2D0HJ68-F1
#
_entry.id   AF-A0A2D0HJ68-F1
#
_cell.length_a   1.000
_cell.length_b   1.000
_cell.length_c   1.000
_cell.angle_alpha   90.00
_cell.angle_beta   90.00
_cell.angle_gamma   90.00
#
_symmetry.space_group_name_H-M   'P 1'
#
loop_
_entity.id
_entity.type
_entity.pdbx_description
1 polymer ?
#
loop_
_entity_poly.entity_id
_entity_poly.type
_entity_poly.pdbx_seq_one_letter_code
_entity_poly.pdbx_strand_id
1 'polypeptide(L)'
;MSKLLLHLDADTSIKALHTALVARGHDVTRTPNEWMPEDASDEMQLLKATDNGRCIFTFNIKDFLSLVIQYPQHRGIILAAQNSWNLSDLIQALDRLLSETQAEDWHGQIRWLNQWR
;
A
#
# COMPACT_ATOMS: atom_id res chain seq x y z
N MET A 1 7.59 17.82 -6.32
CA MET A 1 6.57 16.88 -5.80
C MET A 1 7.18 15.50 -5.89
N SER A 2 7.14 14.75 -4.79
CA SER A 2 7.76 13.43 -4.73
C SER A 2 6.74 12.34 -5.10
N LYS A 3 7.18 11.39 -5.95
CA LYS A 3 6.34 10.27 -6.38
C LYS A 3 5.92 9.43 -5.18
N LEU A 4 4.68 8.95 -5.20
CA LEU A 4 4.20 8.01 -4.21
C LEU A 4 4.93 6.67 -4.34
N LEU A 5 5.46 6.16 -3.23
CA LEU A 5 6.07 4.84 -3.15
C LEU A 5 5.11 3.87 -2.48
N LEU A 6 5.03 2.64 -2.96
CA LEU A 6 4.08 1.65 -2.48
C LEU A 6 4.76 0.45 -1.85
N HIS A 7 4.13 -0.10 -0.82
CA HIS A 7 4.40 -1.41 -0.27
C HIS A 7 3.11 -2.24 -0.24
N LEU A 8 3.18 -3.44 -0.80
CA LEU A 8 2.11 -4.44 -0.71
C LEU A 8 2.33 -5.24 0.57
N ASP A 9 1.36 -5.13 1.48
CA ASP A 9 1.26 -5.94 2.68
C ASP A 9 1.29 -7.46 2.37
N ALA A 10 1.56 -8.30 3.37
CA ALA A 10 1.53 -9.76 3.26
C ALA A 10 0.24 -10.26 2.58
N ASP A 11 -0.93 -9.77 3.00
CA ASP A 11 -2.23 -10.16 2.44
C ASP A 11 -2.45 -9.69 0.99
N THR A 12 -1.69 -8.69 0.54
CA THR A 12 -1.76 -8.12 -0.80
C THR A 12 -0.52 -8.39 -1.65
N SER A 13 0.41 -9.24 -1.18
CA SER A 13 1.67 -9.58 -1.86
C SER A 13 1.45 -10.52 -3.05
N ILE A 14 0.66 -10.06 -4.02
CA ILE A 14 0.37 -10.74 -5.27
C ILE A 14 1.50 -10.43 -6.26
N LYS A 15 2.31 -11.43 -6.60
CA LYS A 15 3.46 -11.27 -7.50
C LYS A 15 3.08 -10.64 -8.85
N ALA A 16 1.95 -11.04 -9.43
CA ALA A 16 1.48 -10.51 -10.70
C ALA A 16 1.10 -9.02 -10.61
N LEU A 17 0.52 -8.57 -9.49
CA LEU A 17 0.20 -7.17 -9.24
C LEU A 17 1.48 -6.34 -9.15
N HIS A 18 2.44 -6.79 -8.34
CA HIS A 18 3.75 -6.16 -8.20
C HIS A 18 4.45 -6.02 -9.56
N THR A 19 4.58 -7.11 -10.32
CA THR A 19 5.23 -7.09 -11.63
C THR A 19 4.55 -6.12 -12.60
N ALA A 20 3.21 -6.09 -12.59
CA ALA A 20 2.45 -5.20 -13.47
C ALA A 20 2.63 -3.72 -13.13
N LEU A 21 2.72 -3.35 -11.84
CA LEU A 21 2.93 -1.96 -11.42
C LEU A 21 4.37 -1.51 -11.66
N VAL A 22 5.36 -2.36 -11.37
CA VAL A 22 6.77 -2.07 -11.66
C VAL A 22 7.02 -1.91 -13.16
N ALA A 23 6.40 -2.74 -14.00
CA ALA A 23 6.48 -2.60 -15.45
C ALA A 23 5.89 -1.28 -15.98
N ARG A 24 5.02 -0.62 -15.20
CA ARG A 24 4.49 0.72 -15.49
C ARG A 24 5.35 1.86 -14.93
N GLY A 25 6.47 1.54 -14.30
CA GLY A 25 7.43 2.52 -13.78
C GLY A 25 7.14 3.00 -12.35
N HIS A 26 6.28 2.30 -11.62
CA HIS A 26 6.01 2.58 -10.20
C HIS A 26 7.03 1.89 -9.30
N ASP A 27 7.39 2.56 -8.20
CA ASP A 27 8.22 1.96 -7.16
C ASP A 27 7.32 1.22 -6.15
N VAL A 28 7.29 -0.10 -6.30
CA VAL A 28 6.46 -0.99 -5.49
C VAL A 28 7.35 -2.05 -4.86
N THR A 29 7.16 -2.28 -3.57
CA THR A 29 7.75 -3.40 -2.81
C THR A 29 6.63 -4.29 -2.29
N ARG A 30 6.96 -5.49 -1.81
CA ARG A 30 5.99 -6.43 -1.24
C ARG A 30 6.59 -7.18 -0.04
N THR A 31 5.76 -7.76 0.81
CA THR A 31 6.20 -8.68 1.87
C THR A 31 6.33 -10.12 1.35
N PRO A 32 7.41 -10.87 1.64
CA PRO A 32 8.69 -10.41 2.18
C PRO A 32 9.58 -9.71 1.13
N ASN A 33 10.53 -8.93 1.62
CA ASN A 33 11.65 -8.34 0.88
C ASN A 33 12.88 -8.14 1.80
N GLU A 34 13.92 -7.44 1.35
CA GLU A 34 15.18 -7.23 2.10
C GLU A 34 15.00 -6.58 3.47
N TRP A 35 13.99 -5.73 3.64
CA TRP A 35 13.73 -4.98 4.87
C TRP A 35 12.44 -5.39 5.58
N MET A 36 11.68 -6.32 5.00
CA MET A 36 10.43 -6.85 5.54
C MET A 36 10.45 -8.38 5.59
N PRO A 37 10.48 -9.00 6.78
CA PRO A 37 10.45 -10.45 6.91
C PRO A 37 9.07 -11.03 6.52
N GLU A 38 9.01 -12.33 6.26
CA GLU A 38 7.79 -13.02 5.83
C GLU A 38 6.71 -13.06 6.92
N ASP A 39 7.14 -13.12 8.18
CA ASP A 39 6.30 -13.17 9.39
C ASP A 39 6.12 -11.79 10.04
N ALA A 40 6.31 -10.70 9.30
CA ALA A 40 6.11 -9.35 9.79
C ALA A 40 4.66 -9.13 10.28
N SER A 41 4.50 -8.68 11.52
CA SER A 41 3.20 -8.26 12.06
C SER A 41 2.66 -7.02 11.33
N ASP A 42 1.35 -6.79 11.38
CA ASP A 42 0.72 -5.59 10.78
C ASP A 42 1.38 -4.29 11.27
N GLU A 43 1.72 -4.22 12.56
CA GLU A 43 2.46 -3.10 13.14
C GLU A 43 3.84 -2.92 12.53
N MET A 44 4.61 -4.02 12.42
CA MET A 44 5.93 -3.98 11.77
C MET A 44 5.78 -3.55 10.31
N GLN A 45 4.77 -4.03 9.61
CA GLN A 45 4.53 -3.67 8.22
C GLN A 45 4.23 -2.18 8.06
N LEU A 46 3.35 -1.62 8.91
CA LEU A 46 3.06 -0.19 8.91
C LEU A 46 4.31 0.65 9.23
N LEU A 47 5.04 0.29 10.28
CA LEU A 47 6.19 1.08 10.76
C LEU A 47 7.36 1.02 9.78
N LYS A 48 7.71 -0.16 9.26
CA LYS A 48 8.80 -0.32 8.28
C LYS A 48 8.45 0.30 6.93
N ALA A 49 7.21 0.19 6.46
CA ALA A 49 6.78 0.90 5.25
C ALA A 49 6.90 2.43 5.47
N THR A 50 6.48 2.92 6.64
CA THR A 50 6.57 4.33 7.01
C THR A 50 8.02 4.83 7.06
N ASP A 51 8.92 4.09 7.70
CA ASP A 51 10.36 4.39 7.78
C ASP A 51 11.03 4.44 6.39
N ASN A 52 10.56 3.60 5.46
CA ASN A 52 10.99 3.61 4.07
C ASN A 52 10.27 4.63 3.18
N GLY A 53 9.42 5.49 3.75
CA GLY A 53 8.71 6.54 3.00
C GLY A 53 7.54 6.03 2.14
N ARG A 54 7.05 4.81 2.37
CA ARG A 54 6.09 4.11 1.50
C ARG A 54 4.68 4.07 2.11
N CYS A 55 3.67 4.30 1.27
CA CYS A 55 2.31 3.92 1.59
C CYS A 55 2.18 2.39 1.67
N ILE A 56 1.29 1.90 2.51
CA ILE A 56 0.95 0.48 2.56
C ILE A 56 -0.41 0.22 1.93
N PHE A 57 -0.51 -0.82 1.11
CA PHE A 57 -1.76 -1.33 0.56
C PHE A 57 -2.13 -2.65 1.23
N THR A 58 -3.33 -2.73 1.80
CA THR A 58 -3.78 -3.91 2.56
C THR A 58 -5.25 -4.24 2.32
N PHE A 59 -5.59 -5.51 2.51
CA PHE A 59 -6.97 -5.98 2.68
C PHE A 59 -7.39 -6.09 4.16
N ASN A 60 -6.44 -6.03 5.09
CA ASN A 60 -6.69 -6.10 6.53
C ASN A 60 -7.15 -4.74 7.09
N ILE A 61 -8.43 -4.43 6.88
CA ILE A 61 -9.01 -3.14 7.28
C ILE A 61 -9.01 -2.96 8.80
N LYS A 62 -9.40 -3.99 9.55
CA LYS A 62 -9.69 -3.88 10.98
C LYS A 62 -8.43 -3.55 11.78
N ASP A 63 -7.35 -4.27 11.53
CA ASP A 63 -6.15 -4.14 12.35
C ASP A 63 -5.39 -2.85 11.99
N PHE A 64 -5.33 -2.49 10.70
CA PHE A 64 -4.72 -1.23 10.27
C PHE A 64 -5.48 0.01 10.74
N LEU A 65 -6.82 -0.02 10.81
CA LEU A 65 -7.58 1.09 11.41
C LEU A 65 -7.25 1.28 12.90
N SER A 66 -6.97 0.19 13.62
CA SER A 66 -6.55 0.26 15.02
C SER A 66 -5.15 0.84 15.15
N LEU A 67 -4.23 0.46 14.26
CA LEU A 67 -2.85 0.95 14.25
C LEU A 67 -2.74 2.45 13.92
N VAL A 68 -3.65 3.01 13.12
CA VAL A 68 -3.64 4.46 12.81
C VAL A 68 -3.79 5.30 14.07
N ILE A 69 -4.63 4.86 15.01
CA ILE A 69 -4.86 5.60 16.26
C ILE A 69 -3.55 5.69 17.06
N GLN A 70 -2.75 4.62 17.02
CA GLN A 70 -1.46 4.54 17.69
C GLN A 70 -0.35 5.26 16.89
N TYR A 71 -0.43 5.24 15.56
CA TYR A 71 0.60 5.73 14.64
C TYR A 71 0.06 6.70 13.59
N PRO A 72 -0.40 7.91 13.98
CA PRO A 72 -1.04 8.86 13.06
C PRO A 72 -0.08 9.50 12.04
N GLN A 73 1.23 9.33 12.20
CA GLN A 73 2.27 9.89 11.34
C GLN A 73 2.74 8.90 10.24
N HIS A 74 1.91 7.91 9.90
CA HIS A 74 2.23 6.97 8.83
C HIS A 74 2.29 7.64 7.45
N ARG A 75 2.96 6.99 6.49
CA ARG A 75 3.11 7.54 5.12
C ARG A 75 1.88 7.39 4.24
N GLY A 76 0.87 6.64 4.70
CA GLY A 76 -0.44 6.51 4.07
C GLY A 76 -0.88 5.05 4.02
N ILE A 77 -2.20 4.83 4.13
CA ILE A 77 -2.80 3.49 4.10
C ILE A 77 -3.87 3.46 3.02
N ILE A 78 -3.72 2.50 2.10
CA ILE A 78 -4.65 2.26 1.00
C ILE A 78 -5.42 0.98 1.32
N LEU A 79 -6.73 1.12 1.48
CA LEU A 79 -7.63 0.02 1.84
C LEU A 79 -8.39 -0.49 0.62
N ALA A 80 -8.51 -1.80 0.51
CA ALA A 80 -9.45 -2.45 -0.40
C ALA A 80 -10.16 -3.61 0.30
N ALA A 81 -11.41 -3.88 -0.09
CA ALA A 81 -12.10 -5.09 0.34
C ALA A 81 -11.79 -6.22 -0.64
N GLN A 82 -11.04 -7.25 -0.22
CA GLN A 82 -10.50 -8.31 -1.09
C GLN A 82 -11.51 -8.85 -2.11
N ASN A 83 -12.74 -9.16 -1.69
CA ASN A 83 -13.78 -9.74 -2.55
C ASN A 83 -14.40 -8.77 -3.59
N SER A 84 -14.07 -7.48 -3.53
CA SER A 84 -14.58 -6.46 -4.46
C SER A 84 -13.68 -6.24 -5.68
N TRP A 85 -12.54 -6.92 -5.74
CA TRP A 85 -11.49 -6.63 -6.71
C TRP A 85 -11.01 -7.90 -7.41
N ASN A 86 -10.84 -7.82 -8.73
CA ASN A 86 -10.03 -8.76 -9.48
C ASN A 86 -8.64 -8.16 -9.74
N LEU A 87 -7.70 -8.97 -10.22
CA LEU A 87 -6.32 -8.52 -10.46
C LEU A 87 -6.23 -7.35 -11.45
N SER A 88 -7.01 -7.36 -12.53
CA SER A 88 -7.00 -6.29 -13.53
C SER A 88 -7.50 -4.97 -12.95
N ASP A 89 -8.58 -5.02 -12.16
CA ASP A 89 -9.13 -3.85 -11.48
C ASP A 89 -8.12 -3.29 -10.47
N LEU A 90 -7.43 -4.14 -9.69
CA LEU A 90 -6.38 -3.72 -8.75
C LEU A 90 -5.24 -2.99 -9.47
N ILE A 91 -4.76 -3.58 -10.57
CA ILE A 91 -3.68 -2.99 -11.37
C ILE A 91 -4.09 -1.60 -11.86
N GLN A 92 -5.28 -1.48 -12.46
CA GLN A 92 -5.75 -0.21 -13.02
C GLN A 92 -5.95 0.86 -11.94
N ALA A 93 -6.59 0.52 -10.82
CA ALA A 93 -6.85 1.48 -9.76
C ALA A 93 -5.57 1.92 -9.04
N LEU A 94 -4.63 1.00 -8.78
CA LEU A 94 -3.35 1.35 -8.15
C LEU A 94 -2.46 2.15 -9.10
N ASP A 95 -2.43 1.81 -10.39
CA ASP A 95 -1.71 2.58 -11.41
C ASP A 95 -2.22 4.04 -11.47
N ARG A 96 -3.54 4.20 -11.48
CA ARG A 96 -4.20 5.50 -11.47
C ARG A 96 -3.90 6.28 -10.18
N LEU A 97 -4.04 5.65 -9.01
CA LEU A 97 -3.72 6.24 -7.71
C LEU A 97 -2.29 6.76 -7.67
N LEU A 98 -1.32 5.93 -8.06
CA LEU A 98 0.12 6.25 -8.05
C LEU A 98 0.48 7.35 -9.07
N SER A 99 -0.30 7.49 -10.13
CA SER A 99 -0.10 8.50 -11.17
C SER A 99 -0.77 9.84 -10.87
N GLU A 100 -1.90 9.82 -10.17
CA GLU A 100 -2.75 11.01 -9.92
C GLU A 100 -2.45 11.69 -8.57
N THR A 101 -1.66 11.08 -7.69
CA THR A 101 -1.36 11.61 -6.35
C THR A 101 0.14 11.73 -6.07
N GLN A 102 0.51 12.54 -5.09
CA GLN A 102 1.90 12.75 -4.68
C GLN A 102 2.12 12.28 -3.23
N ALA A 103 3.35 11.96 -2.86
CA ALA A 103 3.65 11.42 -1.52
C ALA A 103 3.26 12.38 -0.38
N GLU A 104 3.27 13.69 -0.63
CA GLU A 104 2.88 14.69 0.35
C GLU A 104 1.38 14.64 0.66
N ASP A 105 0.54 14.20 -0.28
CA ASP A 105 -0.92 14.09 -0.11
C ASP A 105 -1.32 12.95 0.82
N TRP A 106 -0.41 12.03 1.14
CA TRP A 106 -0.73 10.76 1.81
C TRP A 106 -0.32 10.70 3.28
N HIS A 107 0.41 11.69 3.77
CA HIS A 107 0.88 11.70 5.15
C HIS A 107 -0.30 11.69 6.14
N GLY A 108 -0.36 10.65 6.98
CA GLY A 108 -1.46 10.40 7.91
C GLY A 108 -2.81 10.10 7.24
N GLN A 109 -2.86 9.87 5.92
CA GLN A 109 -4.12 9.62 5.21
C GLN A 109 -4.47 8.14 5.11
N ILE A 110 -5.75 7.86 5.25
CA ILE A 110 -6.34 6.55 4.96
C ILE A 110 -7.37 6.74 3.88
N ARG A 111 -7.24 6.02 2.77
CA ARG A 111 -8.17 6.13 1.65
C ARG A 111 -8.50 4.77 1.09
N TRP A 112 -9.71 4.67 0.56
CA TRP A 112 -10.18 3.47 -0.12
C TRP A 112 -9.74 3.49 -1.58
N LEU A 113 -9.19 2.38 -2.07
CA LEU A 113 -8.80 2.22 -3.48
C LEU A 113 -9.98 2.43 -4.44
N ASN A 114 -11.22 2.22 -3.98
CA ASN A 114 -12.44 2.44 -4.76
C ASN A 114 -12.56 3.87 -5.32
N GLN A 115 -11.84 4.85 -4.76
CA GLN A 115 -11.84 6.23 -5.27
C GLN A 115 -11.16 6.35 -6.65
N TRP A 116 -10.38 5.35 -7.07
CA TRP A 116 -9.69 5.29 -8.37
C TRP A 116 -10.19 4.16 -9.26
N ARG A 117 -11.37 3.61 -8.95
CA ARG A 117 -12.03 2.63 -9.81
C ARG A 117 -12.44 3.24 -11.15
#